data_AF-A0A2G2YR79-F1
#
_entry.id   AF-A0A2G2YR79-F1
#
_cell.length_a   1.000
_cell.length_b   1.000
_cell.length_c   1.000
_cell.angle_alpha   90.00
_cell.angle_beta   90.00
_cell.angle_gamma   90.00
#
_symmetry.space_group_name_H-M   'P 1'
#
loop_
_entity.id
_entity.type
_entity.pdbx_description
1 polymer ?
#
loop_
_entity_poly.entity_id
_entity_poly.type
_entity_poly.pdbx_seq_one_letter_code
_entity_poly.pdbx_strand_id
1 'polypeptide(L)'
;MQVWVEYDSVAKHMNVTMAPLHTAKPDRPLLSLVYDLSSVTDENASIGFSASTSAVISTHFILGWSFKINGVAQGLNLSQLPKLPRVVPKKESKLLFIGLTIIPSVPFVISVL
;
A
#
# COMPACT_ATOMS: atom_id res chain seq x y z
N MET A 1 -6.22 -11.65 2.80
CA MET A 1 -4.96 -12.20 2.24
C MET A 1 -3.83 -11.80 3.17
N GLN A 2 -2.81 -12.64 3.27
CA GLN A 2 -1.54 -12.33 3.93
C GLN A 2 -0.42 -12.41 2.89
N VAL A 3 0.50 -11.46 2.94
CA VAL A 3 1.61 -11.34 1.98
C VAL A 3 2.90 -11.21 2.77
N TRP A 4 3.93 -11.94 2.33
CA TRP A 4 5.29 -11.85 2.84
C TRP A 4 6.19 -11.38 1.71
N VAL A 5 7.01 -10.38 2.00
CA VAL A 5 8.03 -9.86 1.09
C VAL A 5 9.36 -9.98 1.81
N GLU A 6 10.24 -10.83 1.28
CA GLU A 6 11.53 -11.14 1.88
C GLU A 6 12.62 -10.88 0.85
N TYR A 7 13.68 -10.21 1.29
CA TYR A 7 14.85 -9.92 0.45
C TYR A 7 16.11 -10.36 1.17
N ASP A 8 16.89 -11.21 0.50
CA ASP A 8 18.24 -11.59 0.91
C ASP A 8 19.24 -10.67 0.20
N SER A 9 19.93 -9.83 0.98
CA SER A 9 20.90 -8.87 0.46
C SER A 9 22.24 -9.48 0.05
N VAL A 10 22.54 -10.71 0.49
CA VAL A 10 23.74 -11.45 0.09
C VAL A 10 23.47 -12.18 -1.22
N ALA A 11 22.35 -12.92 -1.29
CA ALA A 11 21.94 -13.63 -2.50
C ALA A 11 21.33 -12.71 -3.58
N LYS A 12 21.04 -11.44 -3.24
CA LYS A 12 20.33 -10.47 -4.09
C LYS A 12 19.01 -11.03 -4.58
N HIS A 13 18.27 -11.69 -3.68
CA HIS A 13 17.12 -12.51 -4.03
C HIS A 13 15.89 -12.07 -3.27
N MET A 14 14.83 -11.72 -4.00
CA MET A 14 13.55 -11.29 -3.47
C MET A 14 12.50 -12.38 -3.70
N ASN A 15 11.78 -12.75 -2.64
CA ASN A 15 10.64 -13.65 -2.70
C ASN A 15 9.38 -12.96 -2.20
N VAL A 16 8.29 -13.13 -2.95
CA VAL A 16 6.96 -12.71 -2.56
C VAL A 16 6.09 -13.94 -2.40
N THR A 17 5.62 -14.18 -1.19
CA THR A 17 4.72 -15.28 -0.85
C THR A 17 3.36 -14.73 -0.48
N MET A 18 2.28 -15.42 -0.85
CA MET A 18 0.92 -14.99 -0.55
C MET A 18 0.04 -16.18 -0.19
N ALA A 19 -0.84 -15.99 0.78
CA ALA A 19 -1.83 -16.99 1.16
C ALA A 19 -3.13 -16.33 1.66
N PRO A 20 -4.25 -17.07 1.69
CA PRO A 20 -5.43 -16.66 2.46
C PRO A 20 -5.09 -16.41 3.94
N LEU A 21 -5.92 -15.60 4.60
CA LEU A 21 -5.80 -15.40 6.05
C LEU A 21 -6.05 -16.74 6.77
N HIS A 22 -5.31 -16.99 7.86
CA HIS A 22 -5.35 -18.23 8.64
C HIS A 22 -4.82 -19.48 7.92
N THR A 23 -4.14 -19.32 6.79
CA THR A 23 -3.37 -20.39 6.15
C THR A 23 -1.88 -20.22 6.47
N ALA A 24 -1.17 -21.34 6.65
CA ALA A 24 0.28 -21.31 6.80
C ALA A 24 0.96 -20.72 5.55
N LYS A 25 2.12 -20.10 5.73
CA LYS A 25 2.93 -19.60 4.62
C LYS A 25 3.36 -20.78 3.74
N PRO A 26 3.06 -20.80 2.43
CA PRO A 26 3.51 -21.83 1.52
C PRO A 26 5.04 -21.87 1.40
N ASP A 27 5.60 -23.06 1.18
CA ASP A 27 7.05 -23.23 0.97
C ASP A 27 7.49 -22.66 -0.39
N ARG A 28 6.60 -22.69 -1.39
CA ARG A 28 6.87 -22.15 -2.71
C ARG A 28 6.38 -20.69 -2.80
N PRO A 29 7.26 -19.72 -3.07
CA PRO A 29 6.86 -18.34 -3.25
C PRO A 29 6.03 -18.17 -4.53
N LEU A 30 5.15 -17.17 -4.52
CA LEU A 30 4.34 -16.81 -5.68
C LEU A 30 5.19 -16.12 -6.75
N LEU A 31 6.08 -15.20 -6.33
CA LEU A 31 7.04 -14.52 -7.19
C LEU A 31 8.44 -14.64 -6.60
N SER A 32 9.43 -14.74 -7.48
CA SER A 32 10.84 -14.86 -7.12
C SER A 32 11.68 -14.09 -8.14
N LEU A 33 12.59 -13.24 -7.66
CA LEU A 33 13.39 -12.34 -8.51
C LEU A 33 14.80 -12.22 -7.96
N VAL A 34 15.81 -12.49 -8.80
CA VAL A 34 17.22 -12.21 -8.49
C VAL A 34 17.55 -10.82 -9.04
N TYR A 35 17.68 -9.84 -8.16
CA TYR A 35 17.94 -8.45 -8.51
C TYR A 35 18.60 -7.70 -7.35
N ASP A 36 19.62 -6.91 -7.65
CA ASP A 36 20.31 -6.12 -6.63
C ASP A 36 19.55 -4.82 -6.33
N LEU A 37 18.84 -4.78 -5.20
CA LEU A 37 18.08 -3.59 -4.80
C LEU A 37 18.97 -2.37 -4.52
N SER A 38 20.28 -2.53 -4.24
CA SER A 38 21.16 -1.37 -4.04
C SER A 38 21.41 -0.56 -5.31
N SER A 39 21.08 -1.08 -6.50
CA SER A 39 21.17 -0.30 -7.73
C SER A 39 20.01 0.69 -7.92
N VAL A 40 18.93 0.54 -7.16
CA VAL A 40 17.69 1.34 -7.30
C VAL A 40 17.22 1.98 -6.00
N THR A 41 17.92 1.71 -4.90
CA THR A 41 17.53 2.16 -3.56
C THR A 41 18.68 2.93 -2.94
N ASP A 42 18.41 4.16 -2.50
CA ASP A 42 19.36 4.96 -1.75
C ASP A 42 19.53 4.45 -0.31
N GLU A 43 20.57 4.94 0.38
CA GLU A 43 20.82 4.62 1.79
C GLU A 43 19.62 4.92 2.70
N ASN A 44 18.83 5.93 2.33
CA ASN A 44 17.62 6.31 3.04
C ASN A 44 16.40 6.15 2.15
N ALA A 45 15.69 5.04 2.33
CA ALA A 45 14.48 4.73 1.59
C ALA A 45 13.24 4.74 2.49
N SER A 46 12.12 5.22 1.95
CA SER A 46 10.82 5.12 2.60
C SER A 46 10.12 3.83 2.16
N ILE A 47 9.50 3.14 3.11
CA ILE A 47 8.68 1.96 2.85
C ILE A 47 7.23 2.25 3.19
N GLY A 48 6.31 1.66 2.44
CA GLY A 48 4.90 1.84 2.69
C GLY A 48 4.06 1.09 1.67
N PHE A 49 2.79 1.45 1.63
CA PHE A 49 1.81 0.86 0.74
C PHE A 49 1.18 1.95 -0.11
N SER A 50 0.89 1.62 -1.35
CA SER A 50 0.14 2.46 -2.26
C SER A 50 -0.93 1.63 -2.94
N ALA A 51 -2.10 2.22 -3.16
CA ALA A 51 -3.20 1.60 -3.86
C ALA A 51 -3.95 2.69 -4.65
N SER A 52 -4.50 2.31 -5.79
CA SER A 52 -5.29 3.20 -6.64
C SER A 52 -6.61 2.54 -7.01
N THR A 53 -7.60 3.37 -7.29
CA THR A 53 -8.90 2.94 -7.82
C THR A 53 -9.03 3.48 -9.23
N SER A 54 -9.43 2.64 -10.18
CA SER A 54 -9.66 3.06 -11.57
C SER A 54 -11.17 3.10 -11.87
N ALA A 55 -11.60 2.73 -13.08
CA ALA A 55 -13.01 2.76 -13.50
C ALA A 55 -13.95 1.91 -12.62
N VAL A 56 -13.42 0.90 -11.92
CA VAL A 56 -14.16 0.08 -10.95
C VAL A 56 -13.82 0.53 -9.54
N ILE A 57 -14.86 0.81 -8.74
CA ILE A 57 -14.70 1.15 -7.33
C ILE A 57 -14.18 -0.08 -6.58
N SER A 58 -12.97 0.04 -6.03
CA SER A 58 -12.32 -0.98 -5.22
C SER A 58 -11.84 -0.37 -3.91
N THR A 59 -12.06 -1.04 -2.78
CA THR A 59 -11.56 -0.57 -1.48
C THR A 59 -10.38 -1.42 -1.04
N HIS A 60 -9.30 -0.77 -0.61
CA HIS A 60 -8.05 -1.42 -0.22
C HIS A 60 -7.78 -1.13 1.26
N PHE A 61 -7.70 -2.19 2.09
CA PHE A 61 -7.43 -2.07 3.52
C PHE A 61 -6.21 -2.88 3.92
N ILE A 62 -5.34 -2.27 4.72
CA ILE A 62 -4.23 -2.93 5.40
C ILE A 62 -4.65 -3.13 6.84
N LEU A 63 -4.94 -4.37 7.24
CA LEU A 63 -5.41 -4.68 8.59
C LEU A 63 -4.27 -4.67 9.62
N GLY A 64 -3.05 -4.92 9.17
CA GLY A 64 -1.85 -4.93 9.97
C GLY A 64 -0.64 -5.21 9.09
N TRP A 65 0.51 -4.73 9.52
CA TRP A 65 1.78 -4.99 8.87
C TRP A 65 2.90 -4.94 9.91
N SER A 66 4.00 -5.63 9.62
CA SER A 66 5.21 -5.61 10.40
C SER A 66 6.40 -5.55 9.44
N PHE A 67 7.49 -4.97 9.90
CA PHE A 67 8.68 -4.79 9.09
C PHE A 67 9.92 -4.91 9.95
N LYS A 68 10.98 -5.49 9.37
CA LYS A 68 12.29 -5.62 10.01
C LYS A 68 13.39 -5.64 8.95
N ILE A 69 14.47 -4.91 9.22
CA ILE A 69 15.72 -4.98 8.46
C ILE A 69 16.68 -5.89 9.23
N ASN A 70 17.53 -6.63 8.51
CA ASN A 70 18.52 -7.54 9.09
C ASN A 70 17.91 -8.61 10.01
N GLY A 71 16.78 -9.18 9.59
CA GLY A 71 16.14 -10.29 10.30
C GLY A 71 14.75 -10.57 9.79
N VAL A 72 14.05 -11.47 10.49
CA VAL A 72 12.68 -11.86 10.15
C VAL A 72 11.67 -10.93 10.85
N ALA A 73 10.75 -10.34 10.09
CA ALA A 73 9.68 -9.52 10.64
C ALA A 73 8.78 -10.35 11.58
N GLN A 74 8.30 -9.71 12.66
CA GLN A 74 7.43 -10.39 13.61
C GLN A 74 6.11 -10.79 12.94
N GLY A 75 5.68 -12.04 13.12
CA GLY A 75 4.39 -12.50 12.62
C GLY A 75 3.24 -11.68 13.22
N LEU A 76 2.23 -11.38 12.39
CA LEU A 76 1.03 -10.69 12.84
C LEU A 76 0.17 -11.61 13.70
N ASN A 77 -0.29 -11.12 14.85
CA ASN A 77 -1.31 -11.80 15.63
C ASN A 77 -2.68 -11.61 14.96
N LEU A 78 -3.11 -12.60 14.18
CA LEU A 78 -4.34 -12.52 13.40
C LEU A 78 -5.60 -12.30 14.25
N SER A 79 -5.60 -12.77 15.50
CA SER A 79 -6.72 -12.58 16.44
C SER A 79 -6.86 -11.14 16.93
N GLN A 80 -5.81 -10.33 16.81
CA GLN A 80 -5.79 -8.92 17.20
C GLN A 80 -6.06 -7.97 16.02
N LEU A 81 -6.21 -8.50 14.81
CA LEU A 81 -6.49 -7.67 13.64
C LEU A 81 -7.92 -7.08 13.73
N PRO A 82 -8.11 -5.81 13.31
CA PRO A 82 -9.42 -5.21 13.25
C PRO A 82 -10.33 -5.95 12.26
N LYS A 83 -11.63 -5.97 12.53
CA LYS A 83 -12.62 -6.47 11.58
C LYS A 83 -12.69 -5.53 10.38
N LEU A 84 -12.80 -6.11 9.19
CA LEU A 84 -12.98 -5.34 7.96
C LEU A 84 -14.22 -4.44 8.06
N PRO A 85 -14.08 -3.12 7.79
CA PRO A 85 -15.23 -2.23 7.76
C PRO A 85 -16.18 -2.66 6.63
N ARG A 86 -17.48 -2.70 6.93
CA ARG A 86 -18.51 -3.00 5.93
C ARG A 86 -18.75 -1.76 5.07
N VAL A 87 -18.30 -1.80 3.82
CA VAL A 87 -18.63 -0.77 2.83
C VAL A 87 -20.04 -1.06 2.33
N VAL A 88 -21.05 -0.47 2.96
CA VAL A 88 -22.43 -0.49 2.47
C VAL A 88 -22.56 0.58 1.40
N PRO A 89 -23.07 0.27 0.19
CA PRO A 89 -23.36 1.29 -0.80
C PRO A 89 -24.29 2.35 -0.21
N LYS A 90 -23.80 3.58 -0.06
CA LYS A 90 -24.61 4.70 0.41
C LYS A 90 -25.67 4.98 -0.66
N LYS A 91 -26.95 5.02 -0.26
CA LYS A 91 -28.02 5.47 -1.16
C LYS A 91 -27.81 6.96 -1.41
N GLU A 92 -27.28 7.31 -2.58
CA GLU A 92 -27.07 8.69 -3.02
C GLU A 92 -28.43 9.41 -3.08
N SER A 93 -28.68 10.36 -2.18
CA SER A 93 -29.73 11.35 -2.38
C SER A 93 -29.19 12.45 -3.28
N LYS A 94 -29.60 12.47 -4.55
CA LYS A 94 -29.28 13.56 -5.49
C LYS A 94 -29.84 14.88 -4.95
N LEU A 95 -29.00 15.69 -4.32
CA LEU A 95 -29.23 17.13 -4.16
C LEU A 95 -28.37 17.82 -5.21
N LEU A 96 -29.00 18.23 -6.31
CA LEU A 96 -28.37 19.05 -7.35
C LEU A 96 -28.07 20.43 -6.76
N PHE A 97 -26.84 20.64 -6.28
CA PHE A 97 -26.35 21.98 -5.99
C PHE A 97 -25.97 22.66 -7.30
N ILE A 98 -26.93 23.35 -7.92
CA ILE A 98 -26.66 24.39 -8.91
C ILE A 98 -26.20 25.63 -8.12
N GLY A 99 -24.90 25.89 -8.12
CA GLY A 99 -24.29 27.05 -7.49
C GLY A 99 -22.96 27.38 -8.15
N LEU A 100 -23.05 28.10 -9.27
CA LEU A 100 -21.92 28.71 -9.96
C LEU A 100 -21.30 29.80 -9.07
N THR A 101 -20.02 29.66 -8.69
CA THR A 101 -19.22 30.79 -8.19
C THR A 101 -17.93 30.90 -8.98
N ILE A 102 -17.84 32.01 -9.72
CA ILE A 102 -16.72 32.42 -10.56
C ILE A 102 -15.59 32.88 -9.64
N ILE A 103 -14.38 32.34 -9.80
CA ILE A 103 -13.18 32.82 -9.09
C ILE A 103 -12.48 33.86 -9.98
N PRO A 104 -12.41 35.16 -9.61
CA PRO A 104 -11.51 36.07 -10.29
C PRO A 104 -10.06 35.76 -9.86
N SER A 105 -9.21 35.44 -10.84
CA SER A 105 -7.78 35.19 -10.66
C SER A 105 -7.05 36.45 -10.17
N VAL A 106 -6.36 36.37 -9.03
CA VAL A 106 -5.40 37.39 -8.59
C VAL A 106 -4.06 37.14 -9.29
N PRO A 107 -3.48 38.10 -10.03
CA PRO A 107 -2.14 37.94 -10.57
C PRO A 107 -1.11 38.13 -9.45
N PHE A 108 -0.43 37.05 -9.10
CA PHE A 108 0.71 37.03 -8.18
C PHE A 108 1.96 37.47 -8.94
N VAL A 109 2.48 38.66 -8.66
CA VAL A 109 3.75 39.16 -9.20
C VAL A 109 4.83 38.95 -8.14
N ILE A 110 5.83 38.10 -8.44
CA ILE A 110 7.09 38.08 -7.69
C ILE A 110 8.11 38.89 -8.49
N SER A 111 8.54 40.03 -7.95
CA SER A 111 9.81 40.66 -8.34
C SER A 111 10.94 40.01 -7.55
N VAL A 112 11.96 39.54 -8.25
CA VAL A 112 13.27 39.20 -7.67
C VAL A 112 14.19 40.38 -7.96
N LEU A 113 14.90 40.85 -6.92
CA LEU A 113 16.01 41.80 -7.03
C LEU A 113 17.33 41.05 -7.07
#